data_AF-A0A2N2H3G0-F1
#
_entry.id   AF-A0A2N2H3G0-F1
#
_cell.length_a   1.000
_cell.length_b   1.000
_cell.length_c   1.000
_cell.angle_alpha   90.00
_cell.angle_beta   90.00
_cell.angle_gamma   90.00
#
_symmetry.space_group_name_H-M   'P 1'
#
loop_
_entity.id
_entity.type
_entity.pdbx_description
1 polymer ?
#
loop_
_entity_poly.entity_id
_entity_poly.type
_entity_poly.pdbx_seq_one_letter_code
_entity_poly.pdbx_strand_id
1 'polypeptide(L)'
;MFRWIVRLFYRKKVRRIENMSRALQLIGQKDLRAAGALIQESRPSEFLEDLSLYYFVRGRFQLECLELEAAECYLNAAFALGFRRPALFLSLGLCKARLRRLGEAYELLTLARRLSTEAEEQPILDALLALLDEVRSGRARAGLETLATNAAARILGRKSRPGDWRKADWQKLLDEGVFMDDAPVEPTDEMIVLLGFWLLEQHRGVWEFGLEPADLAVRVQDVAFSPLHLIRSVHAGGLSRADLEKLPLSASAPRFYEDA
;
A
#
# COMPACT_ATOMS: atom_id res chain seq x y z
N MET A 1 -4.62 -51.46 11.65
CA MET A 1 -3.85 -50.68 10.65
C MET A 1 -4.44 -49.28 10.41
N PHE A 2 -5.76 -49.13 10.22
CA PHE A 2 -6.46 -47.85 9.94
C PHE A 2 -6.25 -46.74 11.00
N ARG A 3 -6.28 -47.07 12.31
CA ARG A 3 -6.09 -46.09 13.40
C ARG A 3 -4.72 -45.39 13.42
N TRP A 4 -3.66 -46.04 12.93
CA TRP A 4 -2.30 -45.48 12.97
C TRP A 4 -2.07 -44.48 11.83
N ILE A 5 -2.62 -44.78 10.65
CA ILE A 5 -2.62 -43.90 9.47
C ILE A 5 -3.39 -42.61 9.76
N VAL A 6 -4.59 -42.70 10.36
CA VAL A 6 -5.38 -41.53 10.78
C VAL A 6 -4.61 -40.65 11.79
N ARG A 7 -3.88 -41.26 12.74
CA ARG A 7 -3.03 -40.52 13.70
C ARG A 7 -1.88 -39.78 13.01
N LEU A 8 -1.28 -40.37 11.96
CA LEU A 8 -0.22 -39.70 11.20
C LEU A 8 -0.75 -38.51 10.40
N PHE A 9 -1.91 -38.65 9.73
CA PHE A 9 -2.55 -37.54 9.03
C PHE A 9 -2.93 -36.40 10.00
N TYR A 10 -3.49 -36.75 11.15
CA TYR A 10 -3.84 -35.78 12.19
C TYR A 10 -2.60 -35.06 12.75
N ARG A 11 -1.51 -35.77 13.05
CA ARG A 11 -0.25 -35.17 13.51
C ARG A 11 0.36 -34.23 12.46
N LYS A 12 0.31 -34.61 11.17
CA LYS A 12 0.76 -33.74 10.07
C LYS A 12 -0.10 -32.49 9.97
N LYS A 13 -1.43 -32.60 10.09
CA LYS A 13 -2.37 -31.45 10.10
C LYS A 13 -2.07 -30.50 11.26
N VAL A 14 -1.96 -31.01 12.49
CA VAL A 14 -1.67 -30.20 13.68
C VAL A 14 -0.36 -29.44 13.53
N ARG A 15 0.73 -30.12 13.12
CA ARG A 15 2.03 -29.48 12.92
C ARG A 15 1.99 -28.38 11.85
N ARG A 16 1.22 -28.58 10.76
CA ARG A 16 1.03 -27.53 9.75
C ARG A 16 0.30 -26.32 10.31
N ILE A 17 -0.76 -26.53 11.08
CA ILE A 17 -1.50 -25.42 11.73
C ILE A 17 -0.59 -24.67 12.69
N GLU A 18 0.21 -25.38 13.51
CA GLU A 18 1.20 -24.77 14.40
C GLU A 18 2.23 -23.95 13.63
N ASN A 19 2.76 -24.49 12.51
CA ASN A 19 3.67 -23.76 11.63
C ASN A 19 3.02 -22.51 11.02
N MET A 20 1.76 -22.59 10.58
CA MET A 20 1.02 -21.44 10.05
C MET A 20 0.81 -20.36 11.11
N SER A 21 0.46 -20.74 12.34
CA SER A 21 0.37 -19.81 13.47
C SER A 21 1.71 -19.16 13.79
N ARG A 22 2.81 -19.94 13.77
CA ARG A 22 4.16 -19.40 13.96
C ARG A 22 4.58 -18.47 12.82
N ALA A 23 4.20 -18.78 11.58
CA ALA A 23 4.44 -17.90 10.45
C ALA A 23 3.73 -16.55 10.62
N LEU A 24 2.48 -16.54 11.09
CA LEU A 24 1.76 -15.30 11.41
C LEU A 24 2.45 -14.48 12.51
N GLN A 25 2.98 -15.13 13.55
CA GLN A 25 3.75 -14.46 14.60
C GLN A 25 5.04 -13.82 14.04
N LEU A 26 5.78 -14.56 13.20
CA LEU A 26 7.00 -14.04 12.54
C LEU A 26 6.68 -12.86 11.62
N ILE A 27 5.56 -12.92 10.90
CA ILE A 27 5.05 -11.80 10.09
C ILE A 27 4.81 -10.57 10.97
N GLY A 28 4.12 -10.73 12.11
CA GLY A 28 3.89 -9.63 13.07
C GLY A 28 5.18 -9.05 13.66
N GLN A 29 6.24 -9.85 13.74
CA GLN A 29 7.57 -9.46 14.19
C GLN A 29 8.46 -8.90 13.05
N LYS A 30 7.93 -8.80 11.83
CA LYS A 30 8.67 -8.39 10.61
C LYS A 30 9.84 -9.29 10.21
N ASP A 31 9.91 -10.52 10.73
CA ASP A 31 10.85 -11.54 10.25
C ASP A 31 10.28 -12.27 9.02
N LEU A 32 10.23 -11.53 7.91
CA LEU A 32 9.63 -12.00 6.65
C LEU A 32 10.40 -13.18 6.05
N ARG A 33 11.73 -13.24 6.25
CA ARG A 33 12.54 -14.34 5.71
C ARG A 33 12.19 -15.67 6.37
N ALA A 34 12.13 -15.71 7.70
CA ALA A 34 11.77 -16.93 8.41
C ALA A 34 10.30 -17.30 8.17
N ALA A 35 9.40 -16.31 8.12
CA ALA A 35 7.99 -16.54 7.80
C ALA A 35 7.84 -17.19 6.41
N GLY A 36 8.49 -16.65 5.38
CA GLY A 36 8.43 -17.16 4.01
C GLY A 36 8.91 -18.61 3.90
N ALA A 37 10.04 -18.95 4.54
CA ALA A 37 10.55 -20.31 4.57
C ALA A 37 9.55 -21.29 5.22
N LEU A 38 9.00 -20.91 6.38
CA LEU A 38 8.05 -21.74 7.12
C LEU A 38 6.73 -21.95 6.35
N ILE A 39 6.28 -20.93 5.61
CA ILE A 39 5.10 -21.02 4.74
C ILE A 39 5.34 -22.02 3.60
N GLN A 40 6.50 -21.95 2.93
CA GLN A 40 6.84 -22.85 1.83
C GLN A 40 6.92 -24.31 2.30
N GLU A 41 7.57 -24.58 3.44
CA GLU A 41 7.70 -25.92 4.02
C GLU A 41 6.35 -26.53 4.43
N SER A 42 5.35 -25.69 4.70
CA SER A 42 4.07 -26.10 5.25
C SER A 42 2.95 -26.15 4.21
N ARG A 43 3.30 -26.10 2.91
CA ARG A 43 2.33 -26.16 1.80
C ARG A 43 1.44 -27.41 1.91
N PRO A 44 0.12 -27.25 2.08
CA PRO A 44 -0.79 -28.39 2.18
C PRO A 44 -1.01 -29.01 0.79
N SER A 45 -0.98 -30.35 0.74
CA SER A 45 -1.37 -31.14 -0.44
C SER A 45 -2.78 -31.72 -0.31
N GLU A 46 -3.37 -31.66 0.88
CA GLU A 46 -4.59 -32.39 1.26
C GLU A 46 -5.40 -31.50 2.23
N PHE A 47 -6.73 -31.52 2.08
CA PHE A 47 -7.76 -30.78 2.86
C PHE A 47 -7.99 -29.30 2.51
N LEU A 48 -9.26 -28.95 2.24
CA LEU A 48 -9.69 -27.59 1.87
C LEU A 48 -9.51 -26.56 3.00
N GLU A 49 -9.74 -26.94 4.26
CA GLU A 49 -9.55 -26.06 5.43
C GLU A 49 -8.07 -25.69 5.62
N ASP A 50 -7.17 -26.67 5.47
CA ASP A 50 -5.73 -26.44 5.55
C ASP A 50 -5.30 -25.51 4.41
N LEU A 51 -5.89 -25.68 3.23
CA LEU A 51 -5.63 -24.86 2.05
C LEU A 51 -6.14 -23.43 2.22
N SER A 52 -7.31 -23.22 2.84
CA SER A 52 -7.86 -21.88 3.08
C SER A 52 -7.05 -21.09 4.10
N LEU A 53 -6.62 -21.73 5.19
CA LEU A 53 -5.68 -21.12 6.16
C LEU A 53 -4.32 -20.84 5.50
N TYR A 54 -3.79 -21.79 4.73
CA TYR A 54 -2.53 -21.58 4.02
C TYR A 54 -2.58 -20.36 3.11
N TYR A 55 -3.61 -20.24 2.27
CA TYR A 55 -3.75 -19.08 1.39
C TYR A 55 -3.95 -17.77 2.17
N PHE A 56 -4.65 -17.79 3.31
CA PHE A 56 -4.74 -16.62 4.17
C PHE A 56 -3.36 -16.17 4.67
N VAL A 57 -2.56 -17.09 5.24
CA VAL A 57 -1.22 -16.77 5.75
C VAL A 57 -0.29 -16.32 4.61
N ARG A 58 -0.40 -16.95 3.45
CA ARG A 58 0.37 -16.56 2.26
C ARG A 58 -0.02 -15.17 1.77
N GLY A 59 -1.31 -14.84 1.77
CA GLY A 59 -1.81 -13.52 1.44
C GLY A 59 -1.34 -12.45 2.43
N ARG A 60 -1.38 -12.73 3.74
CA ARG A 60 -0.79 -11.86 4.78
C ARG A 60 0.68 -11.60 4.54
N PHE A 61 1.44 -12.64 4.23
CA PHE A 61 2.86 -12.52 3.94
C PHE A 61 3.12 -11.62 2.74
N GLN A 62 2.41 -11.82 1.62
CA GLN A 62 2.56 -10.98 0.43
C GLN A 62 2.17 -9.51 0.70
N LEU A 63 1.13 -9.28 1.51
CA LEU A 63 0.72 -7.92 1.90
C LEU A 63 1.85 -7.18 2.63
N GLU A 64 2.59 -7.89 3.48
CA GLU A 64 3.70 -7.33 4.27
C GLU A 64 4.97 -7.17 3.43
N CYS A 65 5.10 -7.96 2.35
CA CYS A 65 6.10 -7.78 1.30
C CYS A 65 5.75 -6.68 0.29
N LEU A 66 4.60 -5.99 0.44
CA LEU A 66 4.09 -4.99 -0.50
C LEU A 66 3.72 -5.54 -1.90
N GLU A 67 3.57 -6.86 -2.02
CA GLU A 67 3.14 -7.55 -3.25
C GLU A 67 1.61 -7.56 -3.31
N LEU A 68 1.00 -6.38 -3.51
CA LEU A 68 -0.43 -6.14 -3.26
C LEU A 68 -1.37 -6.99 -4.14
N GLU A 69 -1.08 -7.16 -5.42
CA GLU A 69 -1.87 -7.97 -6.34
C GLU A 69 -1.81 -9.45 -5.97
N ALA A 70 -0.62 -9.93 -5.60
CA ALA A 70 -0.44 -11.30 -5.13
C ALA A 70 -1.17 -11.52 -3.80
N ALA A 71 -1.08 -10.55 -2.88
CA ALA A 71 -1.80 -10.58 -1.62
C ALA A 71 -3.31 -10.66 -1.84
N GLU A 72 -3.87 -9.79 -2.68
CA GLU A 72 -5.28 -9.78 -3.05
C GLU A 72 -5.72 -11.15 -3.61
N CYS A 73 -4.93 -11.73 -4.52
CA CYS A 73 -5.22 -13.03 -5.11
C CYS A 73 -5.31 -14.14 -4.05
N TYR A 74 -4.31 -14.26 -3.18
CA TYR A 74 -4.29 -15.30 -2.15
C TYR A 74 -5.36 -15.11 -1.08
N LEU A 75 -5.64 -13.88 -0.66
CA LEU A 75 -6.70 -13.60 0.31
C LEU A 75 -8.10 -13.91 -0.27
N ASN A 76 -8.34 -13.60 -1.55
CA ASN A 76 -9.58 -13.99 -2.24
C ASN A 76 -9.69 -15.51 -2.40
N ALA A 77 -8.59 -16.22 -2.67
CA ALA A 77 -8.57 -17.68 -2.68
C ALA A 77 -8.95 -18.27 -1.31
N ALA A 78 -8.41 -17.73 -0.22
CA ALA A 78 -8.78 -18.13 1.14
C ALA A 78 -10.28 -17.91 1.41
N PHE A 79 -10.83 -16.76 1.00
CA PHE A 79 -12.26 -16.45 1.11
C PHE A 79 -13.14 -17.45 0.35
N ALA A 80 -12.77 -17.77 -0.89
CA ALA A 80 -13.49 -18.70 -1.76
C ALA A 80 -13.48 -20.13 -1.19
N LEU A 81 -12.40 -20.51 -0.50
CA LEU A 81 -12.26 -21.79 0.20
C LEU A 81 -12.92 -21.81 1.60
N GLY A 82 -13.66 -20.76 1.96
CA GLY A 82 -14.49 -20.73 3.17
C GLY A 82 -13.81 -20.17 4.42
N PHE A 83 -12.61 -19.58 4.32
CA PHE A 83 -12.03 -18.85 5.43
C PHE A 83 -12.82 -17.54 5.62
N ARG A 84 -13.60 -17.40 6.71
CA ARG A 84 -14.52 -16.26 6.95
C ARG A 84 -14.26 -15.57 8.29
N ARG A 85 -12.99 -15.43 8.66
CA ARG A 85 -12.58 -14.81 9.94
C ARG A 85 -12.43 -13.28 9.81
N PRO A 86 -12.64 -12.51 10.89
CA PRO A 86 -12.41 -11.05 10.92
C PRO A 86 -11.03 -10.65 10.37
N ALA A 87 -9.98 -11.37 10.76
CA ALA A 87 -8.62 -11.15 10.30
C ALA A 87 -8.46 -11.22 8.76
N LEU A 88 -9.25 -12.03 8.06
CA LEU A 88 -9.25 -12.06 6.60
C LEU A 88 -9.82 -10.76 6.02
N PHE A 89 -10.96 -10.32 6.55
CA PHE A 89 -11.62 -9.09 6.10
C PHE A 89 -10.76 -7.86 6.39
N LEU A 90 -10.11 -7.82 7.55
CA LEU A 90 -9.11 -6.80 7.88
C LEU A 90 -7.99 -6.80 6.84
N SER A 91 -7.44 -7.96 6.49
CA SER A 91 -6.33 -8.08 5.55
C SER A 91 -6.71 -7.71 4.12
N LEU A 92 -7.89 -8.14 3.65
CA LEU A 92 -8.43 -7.73 2.37
C LEU A 92 -8.70 -6.21 2.37
N GLY A 93 -9.29 -5.67 3.44
CA GLY A 93 -9.58 -4.24 3.56
C GLY A 93 -8.31 -3.39 3.49
N LEU A 94 -7.27 -3.78 4.23
CA LEU A 94 -5.94 -3.18 4.14
C LEU A 94 -5.37 -3.26 2.72
N CYS A 95 -5.39 -4.44 2.10
CA CYS A 95 -4.91 -4.64 0.74
C CYS A 95 -5.63 -3.72 -0.26
N LYS A 96 -6.96 -3.62 -0.19
CA LYS A 96 -7.77 -2.73 -1.04
C LYS A 96 -7.46 -1.27 -0.80
N ALA A 97 -7.25 -0.87 0.45
CA ALA A 97 -6.93 0.51 0.79
C ALA A 97 -5.56 0.91 0.21
N ARG A 98 -4.56 0.04 0.31
CA ARG A 98 -3.23 0.26 -0.29
C ARG A 98 -3.25 0.25 -1.82
N LEU A 99 -4.16 -0.53 -2.42
CA LEU A 99 -4.49 -0.47 -3.85
C LEU A 99 -5.35 0.75 -4.23
N ARG A 100 -5.57 1.70 -3.31
CA ARG A 100 -6.35 2.94 -3.51
C ARG A 100 -7.84 2.68 -3.84
N ARG A 101 -8.35 1.49 -3.54
CA ARG A 101 -9.76 1.07 -3.69
C ARG A 101 -10.53 1.30 -2.39
N LEU A 102 -10.64 2.56 -1.99
CA LEU A 102 -11.08 2.94 -0.64
C LEU A 102 -12.53 2.56 -0.31
N GLY A 103 -13.42 2.52 -1.31
CA GLY A 103 -14.81 2.08 -1.11
C GLY A 103 -14.88 0.61 -0.67
N GLU A 104 -14.23 -0.28 -1.41
CA GLU A 104 -14.14 -1.70 -1.07
C GLU A 104 -13.42 -1.92 0.27
N ALA A 105 -12.36 -1.15 0.53
CA ALA A 105 -11.66 -1.21 1.80
C ALA A 105 -12.57 -0.87 2.98
N TYR A 106 -13.37 0.20 2.86
CA TYR A 106 -14.29 0.64 3.91
C TYR A 106 -15.34 -0.44 4.23
N GLU A 107 -15.93 -1.07 3.22
CA GLU A 107 -16.90 -2.15 3.41
C GLU A 107 -16.27 -3.35 4.14
N LEU A 108 -15.08 -3.77 3.72
CA LEU A 108 -14.36 -4.90 4.31
C LEU A 108 -13.93 -4.62 5.75
N LEU A 109 -13.41 -3.44 6.04
CA LEU A 109 -13.01 -3.04 7.39
C LEU A 109 -14.23 -2.89 8.31
N THR A 110 -15.35 -2.39 7.81
CA THR A 110 -16.61 -2.33 8.56
C THR A 110 -17.12 -3.74 8.88
N LEU A 111 -17.04 -4.65 7.91
CA LEU A 111 -17.39 -6.06 8.12
C LEU A 111 -16.46 -6.73 9.14
N ALA A 112 -15.15 -6.48 9.05
CA ALA A 112 -14.16 -6.96 10.02
C ALA A 112 -14.49 -6.46 11.43
N ARG A 113 -14.79 -5.17 11.58
CA ARG A 113 -15.20 -4.54 12.85
C ARG A 113 -16.44 -5.19 13.45
N ARG A 114 -17.46 -5.45 12.64
CA ARG A 114 -18.70 -6.10 13.10
C ARG A 114 -18.48 -7.54 13.57
N LEU A 115 -17.55 -8.26 12.94
CA LEU A 115 -17.31 -9.68 13.21
C LEU A 115 -16.20 -9.91 14.25
N SER A 116 -15.34 -8.93 14.49
CA SER A 116 -14.24 -9.06 15.45
C SER A 116 -14.77 -9.07 16.87
N THR A 117 -14.40 -10.11 17.61
CA THR A 117 -14.69 -10.26 19.05
C THR A 117 -13.48 -9.89 19.91
N GLU A 118 -12.35 -9.56 19.30
CA GLU A 118 -11.08 -9.31 19.98
C GLU A 118 -10.97 -7.81 20.32
N ALA A 119 -10.82 -7.50 21.61
CA ALA A 119 -10.73 -6.12 22.09
C ALA A 119 -9.51 -5.38 21.53
N GLU A 120 -8.45 -6.10 21.15
CA GLU A 120 -7.22 -5.54 20.59
C GLU A 120 -7.34 -5.18 19.10
N GLU A 121 -8.19 -5.88 18.35
CA GLU A 121 -8.41 -5.61 16.92
C GLU A 121 -9.32 -4.38 16.70
N GLN A 122 -10.26 -4.12 17.62
CA GLN A 122 -11.24 -3.03 17.49
C GLN A 122 -10.60 -1.63 17.37
N PRO A 123 -9.62 -1.24 18.22
CA PRO A 123 -8.93 0.04 18.06
C PRO A 123 -8.21 0.19 16.72
N ILE A 124 -7.63 -0.89 16.19
CA ILE A 124 -6.93 -0.88 14.89
C ILE A 124 -7.95 -0.63 13.77
N LEU A 125 -9.08 -1.32 13.80
CA LEU A 125 -10.16 -1.16 12.84
C LEU A 125 -10.76 0.24 12.88
N ASP A 126 -10.97 0.79 14.08
CA ASP A 126 -11.49 2.14 14.28
C ASP A 126 -10.53 3.21 13.76
N ALA A 127 -9.23 3.06 14.00
CA ALA A 127 -8.22 3.95 13.45
C ALA A 127 -8.18 3.91 11.92
N LEU A 128 -8.22 2.73 11.32
CA LEU A 128 -8.23 2.58 9.85
C LEU A 128 -9.50 3.19 9.23
N LEU A 129 -10.67 2.94 9.82
CA LEU A 129 -11.92 3.53 9.35
C LEU A 129 -11.92 5.06 9.48
N ALA A 130 -11.36 5.60 10.56
CA ALA A 130 -11.21 7.04 10.74
C ALA A 130 -10.32 7.66 9.65
N LEU A 131 -9.21 7.02 9.29
CA LEU A 131 -8.34 7.46 8.19
C LEU A 131 -9.09 7.47 6.85
N LEU A 132 -9.87 6.42 6.55
CA LEU A 132 -10.70 6.37 5.35
C LEU A 132 -11.76 7.48 5.34
N ASP A 133 -12.34 7.80 6.50
CA ASP A 133 -13.29 8.91 6.64
C ASP A 133 -12.64 10.28 6.45
N GLU A 134 -11.39 10.47 6.85
CA GLU A 134 -10.62 11.68 6.55
C GLU A 134 -10.40 11.87 5.06
N VAL A 135 -10.11 10.80 4.33
CA VAL A 135 -10.01 10.86 2.87
C VAL A 135 -11.37 11.19 2.26
N ARG A 136 -12.43 10.47 2.66
CA ARG A 136 -13.79 10.66 2.13
C ARG A 136 -14.34 12.06 2.37
N SER A 137 -14.05 12.63 3.54
CA SER A 137 -14.47 14.00 3.91
C SER A 137 -13.62 15.09 3.27
N GLY A 138 -12.54 14.74 2.55
CA GLY A 138 -11.62 15.69 1.94
C GLY A 138 -10.62 16.32 2.92
N ARG A 139 -10.64 15.94 4.20
CA ARG A 139 -9.68 16.43 5.21
C ARG A 139 -8.25 16.03 4.86
N ALA A 140 -8.04 14.81 4.37
CA ALA A 140 -6.71 14.36 3.94
C ALA A 140 -6.15 15.27 2.83
N ARG A 141 -6.96 15.59 1.81
CA ARG A 141 -6.58 16.52 0.73
C ARG A 141 -6.26 17.93 1.25
N ALA A 142 -7.07 18.46 2.15
CA ALA A 142 -6.81 19.77 2.77
C ALA A 142 -5.51 19.76 3.59
N GLY A 143 -5.18 18.63 4.23
CA GLY A 143 -3.90 18.40 4.89
C GLY A 143 -2.73 18.48 3.92
N LEU A 144 -2.81 17.78 2.77
CA LEU A 144 -1.77 17.88 1.73
C LEU A 144 -1.61 19.31 1.22
N GLU A 145 -2.71 20.03 0.96
CA GLU A 145 -2.66 21.41 0.49
C GLU A 145 -2.00 22.35 1.50
N THR A 146 -2.25 22.11 2.79
CA THR A 146 -1.61 22.85 3.89
C THR A 146 -0.11 22.58 3.92
N LEU A 147 0.30 21.31 3.79
CA LEU A 147 1.71 20.93 3.73
C LEU A 147 2.42 21.59 2.53
N ALA A 148 1.81 21.50 1.35
CA ALA A 148 2.32 22.13 0.12
C ALA A 148 2.48 23.65 0.29
N THR A 149 1.46 24.31 0.85
CA THR A 149 1.45 25.77 1.09
C THR A 149 2.57 26.18 2.04
N ASN A 150 2.81 25.41 3.10
CA ASN A 150 3.86 25.70 4.07
C ASN A 150 5.26 25.48 3.48
N ALA A 151 5.46 24.41 2.71
CA ALA A 151 6.71 24.16 1.99
C ALA A 151 7.00 25.27 0.97
N ALA A 152 6.00 25.62 0.15
CA ALA A 152 6.13 26.68 -0.82
C ALA A 152 6.38 28.06 -0.19
N ALA A 153 5.80 28.35 0.97
CA ALA A 153 6.06 29.61 1.66
C ALA A 153 7.53 29.79 2.05
N ARG A 154 8.25 28.70 2.40
CA ARG A 154 9.68 28.75 2.70
C ARG A 154 10.54 28.99 1.46
N ILE A 155 10.17 28.40 0.32
CA ILE A 155 10.93 28.49 -0.94
C ILE A 155 10.64 29.80 -1.70
N LEU A 156 9.36 30.15 -1.82
CA LEU A 156 8.91 31.33 -2.56
C LEU A 156 8.95 32.62 -1.70
N GLY A 157 9.09 32.51 -0.38
CA GLY A 157 9.05 33.64 0.55
C GLY A 157 7.66 34.26 0.73
N ARG A 158 6.60 33.61 0.24
CA ARG A 158 5.21 34.09 0.32
C ARG A 158 4.21 32.95 0.48
N LYS A 159 3.18 33.16 1.29
CA LYS A 159 2.09 32.19 1.45
C LYS A 159 1.13 32.28 0.25
N SER A 160 0.98 31.18 -0.48
CA SER A 160 0.10 31.05 -1.63
C SER A 160 -0.30 29.58 -1.82
N ARG A 161 -1.43 29.30 -2.47
CA ARG A 161 -1.93 27.94 -2.67
C ARG A 161 -1.43 27.36 -4.00
N PRO A 162 -1.40 26.02 -4.16
CA PRO A 162 -0.96 25.38 -5.39
C PRO A 162 -1.60 25.94 -6.67
N GLY A 163 -2.91 26.20 -6.65
CA GLY A 163 -3.63 26.76 -7.81
C GLY A 163 -3.30 28.22 -8.15
N ASP A 164 -2.59 28.94 -7.28
CA ASP A 164 -2.17 30.32 -7.50
C ASP A 164 -0.74 30.42 -8.07
N TRP A 165 0.01 29.31 -8.09
CA TRP A 165 1.41 29.28 -8.48
C TRP A 165 1.56 29.34 -10.00
N ARG A 166 2.40 30.28 -10.46
CA ARG A 166 2.72 30.44 -11.88
C ARG A 166 3.73 29.40 -12.32
N LYS A 167 3.92 29.24 -13.64
CA LYS A 167 4.94 28.34 -14.21
C LYS A 167 6.34 28.56 -13.59
N ALA A 168 6.75 29.82 -13.39
CA ALA A 168 8.03 30.13 -12.76
C ALA A 168 8.10 29.75 -11.27
N ASP A 169 6.98 29.88 -10.54
CA ASP A 169 6.90 29.44 -9.14
C ASP A 169 7.06 27.92 -9.07
N TRP A 170 6.37 27.18 -9.95
CA TRP A 170 6.48 25.72 -10.04
C TRP A 170 7.90 25.24 -10.35
N GLN A 171 8.57 25.88 -11.30
CA GLN A 171 9.96 25.57 -11.63
C GLN A 171 10.85 25.71 -10.39
N LYS A 172 10.74 26.85 -9.70
CA LYS A 172 11.50 27.12 -8.49
C LYS A 172 11.19 26.10 -7.38
N LEU A 173 9.93 25.77 -7.17
CA LEU A 173 9.50 24.78 -6.17
C LEU A 173 10.05 23.38 -6.47
N LEU A 174 10.10 22.98 -7.74
CA LEU A 174 10.69 21.70 -8.10
C LEU A 174 12.21 21.71 -7.94
N ASP A 175 12.88 22.77 -8.37
CA ASP A 175 14.34 22.89 -8.31
C ASP A 175 14.86 22.98 -6.87
N GLU A 176 14.23 23.81 -6.04
CA GLU A 176 14.69 24.08 -4.68
C GLU A 176 13.97 23.25 -3.61
N GLY A 177 12.86 22.60 -3.95
CA GLY A 177 12.00 21.88 -2.99
C GLY A 177 11.87 20.39 -3.21
N VAL A 178 12.13 19.89 -4.42
CA VAL A 178 11.97 18.46 -4.75
C VAL A 178 13.28 17.86 -5.25
N PHE A 179 13.98 18.55 -6.15
CA PHE A 179 15.17 18.04 -6.84
C PHE A 179 16.40 18.92 -6.56
N MET A 180 16.58 19.27 -5.29
CA MET A 180 17.74 20.03 -4.81
C MET A 180 19.02 19.17 -4.86
N ASP A 181 20.18 19.82 -5.05
CA ASP A 181 21.47 19.12 -5.17
C ASP A 181 21.84 18.32 -3.90
N ASP A 182 21.35 18.75 -2.74
CA ASP A 182 21.56 18.13 -1.42
C ASP A 182 20.32 17.39 -0.90
N ALA A 183 19.47 16.90 -1.82
CA ALA A 183 18.24 16.21 -1.44
C ALA A 183 18.52 14.99 -0.55
N PRO A 184 17.67 14.74 0.47
CA PRO A 184 17.79 13.55 1.31
C PRO A 184 17.61 12.28 0.46
N VAL A 185 18.30 11.20 0.87
CA VAL A 185 18.23 9.89 0.20
C VAL A 185 16.79 9.39 0.14
N GLU A 186 16.07 9.50 1.25
CA GLU A 186 14.64 9.20 1.31
C GLU A 186 13.83 10.48 1.11
N PRO A 187 12.94 10.54 0.10
CA PRO A 187 12.12 11.72 -0.14
C PRO A 187 11.22 12.05 1.04
N THR A 188 11.12 13.33 1.39
CA THR A 188 10.25 13.80 2.47
C THR A 188 8.79 13.92 2.01
N ASP A 189 7.85 13.92 2.96
CA ASP A 189 6.42 14.16 2.67
C ASP A 189 6.18 15.45 1.89
N GLU A 190 6.97 16.49 2.16
CA GLU A 190 6.88 17.77 1.46
C GLU A 190 7.27 17.64 -0.02
N MET A 191 8.33 16.90 -0.31
CA MET A 191 8.76 16.63 -1.69
C MET A 191 7.70 15.84 -2.45
N ILE A 192 7.14 14.80 -1.82
CA ILE A 192 6.07 13.96 -2.37
C ILE A 192 4.83 14.81 -2.69
N VAL A 193 4.42 15.67 -1.76
CA VAL A 193 3.25 16.52 -1.91
C VAL A 193 3.45 17.61 -2.96
N LEU A 194 4.62 18.26 -2.99
CA LEU A 194 4.94 19.28 -3.99
C LEU A 194 4.93 18.69 -5.40
N LEU A 195 5.58 17.53 -5.61
CA LEU A 195 5.55 16.85 -6.90
C LEU A 195 4.13 16.41 -7.27
N GLY A 196 3.36 15.91 -6.30
CA GLY A 196 1.97 15.52 -6.52
C GLY A 196 1.07 16.67 -6.96
N PHE A 197 1.16 17.83 -6.31
CA PHE A 197 0.41 19.02 -6.76
C PHE A 197 0.90 19.53 -8.12
N TRP A 198 2.21 19.46 -8.40
CA TRP A 198 2.71 19.77 -9.73
C TRP A 198 2.08 18.85 -10.81
N LEU A 199 1.96 17.54 -10.55
CA LEU A 199 1.29 16.61 -11.46
C LEU A 199 -0.20 16.95 -11.66
N LEU A 200 -0.89 17.38 -10.60
CA LEU A 200 -2.28 17.87 -10.70
C LEU A 200 -2.38 19.07 -11.63
N GLU A 201 -1.56 20.10 -11.39
CA GLU A 201 -1.67 21.37 -12.11
C GLU A 201 -1.16 21.26 -13.56
N GLN A 202 -0.06 20.56 -13.80
CA GLN A 202 0.51 20.44 -15.16
C GLN A 202 -0.23 19.43 -16.03
N HIS A 203 -0.65 18.30 -15.45
CA HIS A 203 -1.21 17.19 -16.22
C HIS A 203 -2.69 16.94 -15.95
N ARG A 204 -3.37 17.84 -15.23
CA ARG A 204 -4.79 17.71 -14.83
C ARG A 204 -5.08 16.39 -14.11
N GLY A 205 -4.14 15.99 -13.25
CA GLY A 205 -4.27 14.76 -12.49
C GLY A 205 -5.38 14.80 -11.44
N VAL A 206 -5.60 13.66 -10.78
CA VAL A 206 -6.48 13.53 -9.61
C VAL A 206 -5.75 12.72 -8.54
N TRP A 207 -5.78 13.19 -7.29
CA TRP A 207 -5.23 12.44 -6.16
C TRP A 207 -5.98 11.12 -5.97
N GLU A 208 -5.22 10.04 -5.86
CA GLU A 208 -5.66 8.76 -5.35
C GLU A 208 -4.94 8.50 -4.03
N PHE A 209 -5.73 8.30 -2.98
CA PHE A 209 -5.21 8.12 -1.62
C PHE A 209 -5.13 6.63 -1.29
N GLY A 210 -4.05 6.24 -0.61
CA GLY A 210 -3.96 4.97 0.10
C GLY A 210 -3.90 5.17 1.61
N LEU A 211 -3.25 4.26 2.34
CA LEU A 211 -3.14 4.34 3.80
C LEU A 211 -1.85 5.04 4.26
N GLU A 212 -0.79 4.89 3.50
CA GLU A 212 0.53 5.46 3.80
C GLU A 212 0.93 6.52 2.75
N PRO A 213 1.88 7.43 3.07
CA PRO A 213 2.43 8.36 2.08
C PRO A 213 2.96 7.67 0.82
N ALA A 214 3.53 6.46 0.98
CA ALA A 214 4.01 5.64 -0.13
C ALA A 214 2.89 5.13 -1.05
N ASP A 215 1.68 5.00 -0.53
CA ASP A 215 0.51 4.56 -1.29
C ASP A 215 -0.17 5.73 -2.03
N LEU A 216 0.25 6.98 -1.80
CA LEU A 216 -0.28 8.14 -2.52
C LEU A 216 0.10 8.09 -3.99
N ALA A 217 -0.88 8.40 -4.85
CA ALA A 217 -0.65 8.55 -6.27
C ALA A 217 -1.46 9.70 -6.87
N VAL A 218 -1.01 10.17 -8.02
CA VAL A 218 -1.75 11.10 -8.86
C VAL A 218 -2.09 10.37 -10.15
N ARG A 219 -3.38 10.15 -10.38
CA ARG A 219 -3.87 9.61 -11.64
C ARG A 219 -3.93 10.70 -12.69
N VAL A 220 -3.16 10.52 -13.75
CA VAL A 220 -3.12 11.37 -14.93
C VAL A 220 -3.64 10.52 -16.10
N GLN A 221 -4.80 10.90 -16.63
CA GLN A 221 -5.53 10.06 -17.61
C GLN A 221 -5.79 8.65 -17.05
N ASP A 222 -5.23 7.61 -17.67
CA ASP A 222 -5.41 6.20 -17.30
C ASP A 222 -4.25 5.63 -16.47
N VAL A 223 -3.25 6.43 -16.12
CA VAL A 223 -2.05 5.98 -15.40
C VAL A 223 -1.95 6.66 -14.04
N ALA A 224 -1.73 5.86 -12.99
CA ALA A 224 -1.51 6.35 -11.64
C ALA A 224 -0.01 6.42 -11.34
N PHE A 225 0.49 7.64 -11.12
CA PHE A 225 1.90 7.88 -10.80
C PHE A 225 2.08 8.08 -9.31
N SER A 226 2.99 7.34 -8.68
CA SER A 226 3.39 7.61 -7.30
C SER A 226 4.46 8.70 -7.28
N PRO A 227 4.20 9.88 -6.67
CA PRO A 227 5.19 10.95 -6.61
C PRO A 227 6.48 10.50 -5.90
N LEU A 228 6.37 9.69 -4.84
CA LEU A 228 7.51 9.09 -4.16
C LEU A 228 8.41 8.30 -5.13
N HIS A 229 7.82 7.40 -5.91
CA HIS A 229 8.58 6.58 -6.86
C HIS A 229 9.17 7.43 -7.98
N LEU A 230 8.45 8.44 -8.49
CA LEU A 230 9.00 9.35 -9.48
C LEU A 230 10.23 10.12 -8.96
N ILE A 231 10.20 10.60 -7.71
CA ILE A 231 11.36 11.27 -7.10
C ILE A 231 12.53 10.29 -7.01
N ARG A 232 12.29 9.08 -6.48
CA ARG A 232 13.32 8.04 -6.38
C ARG A 232 13.91 7.68 -7.74
N SER A 233 13.09 7.51 -8.77
CA SER A 233 13.56 7.19 -10.13
C SER A 233 14.43 8.31 -10.71
N VAL A 234 14.12 9.58 -10.44
CA VAL A 234 14.97 10.70 -10.87
C VAL A 234 16.30 10.71 -10.09
N HIS A 235 16.26 10.54 -8.77
CA HIS A 235 17.46 10.49 -7.94
C HIS A 235 18.40 9.34 -8.33
N ALA A 236 17.84 8.18 -8.70
CA ALA A 236 18.58 7.02 -9.18
C ALA A 236 19.03 7.13 -10.66
N GLY A 237 18.63 8.20 -11.37
CA GLY A 237 18.95 8.39 -12.78
C GLY A 237 18.15 7.51 -13.76
N GLY A 238 17.13 6.79 -13.27
CA GLY A 238 16.23 5.98 -14.11
C GLY A 238 15.24 6.82 -14.93
N LEU A 239 15.01 8.07 -14.55
CA LEU A 239 14.16 9.03 -15.27
C LEU A 239 14.81 10.41 -15.28
N SER A 240 14.78 11.12 -16.41
CA SER A 240 15.23 12.53 -16.43
C SER A 240 14.09 13.49 -16.09
N ARG A 241 14.42 14.70 -15.63
CA ARG A 241 13.40 15.75 -15.37
C ARG A 241 12.64 16.15 -16.63
N ALA A 242 13.30 16.11 -17.79
CA ALA A 242 12.65 16.36 -19.08
C ALA A 242 11.65 15.26 -19.47
N ASP A 243 11.81 14.04 -18.95
CA ASP A 243 10.85 12.95 -19.17
C ASP A 243 9.62 13.12 -18.27
N LEU A 244 9.79 13.63 -17.04
CA LEU A 244 8.66 13.98 -16.17
C LEU A 244 7.73 15.02 -16.81
N GLU A 245 8.28 16.05 -17.45
CA GLU A 245 7.48 17.09 -18.12
C GLU A 245 6.65 16.55 -19.30
N LYS A 246 7.02 15.39 -19.85
CA LYS A 246 6.35 14.76 -21.00
C LYS A 246 5.29 13.74 -20.59
N LEU A 247 4.97 13.63 -19.31
CA LEU A 247 3.89 12.75 -18.85
C LEU A 247 2.54 13.15 -19.49
N PRO A 248 1.64 12.19 -19.79
CA PRO A 248 1.81 10.75 -19.63
C PRO A 248 2.74 10.19 -20.70
N LEU A 249 3.77 9.44 -20.26
CA LEU A 249 4.61 8.67 -21.16
C LEU A 249 3.67 7.69 -21.88
N SER A 250 3.70 7.68 -23.22
CA SER A 250 2.84 6.77 -23.99
C SER A 250 2.98 5.35 -23.47
N ALA A 251 1.89 4.56 -23.48
CA ALA A 251 1.74 3.21 -22.92
C ALA A 251 2.78 2.15 -23.35
N SER A 252 3.80 2.53 -24.13
CA SER A 252 4.95 1.74 -24.54
C SER A 252 6.12 1.76 -23.53
N ALA A 253 5.94 2.22 -22.30
CA ALA A 253 6.99 2.17 -21.27
C ALA A 253 6.69 1.18 -20.13
N PRO A 254 6.63 -0.14 -20.41
CA PRO A 254 6.47 -1.17 -19.38
C PRO A 254 7.73 -1.38 -18.52
N ARG A 255 8.81 -0.61 -18.73
CA ARG A 255 10.12 -0.85 -18.09
C ARG A 255 10.42 -0.01 -16.85
N PHE A 256 9.49 0.84 -16.39
CA PHE A 256 9.77 1.70 -15.22
C PHE A 256 9.57 1.03 -13.86
N TYR A 257 9.06 -0.20 -13.82
CA TYR A 257 8.71 -0.91 -12.58
C TYR A 257 9.48 -2.22 -12.35
N GLU A 258 10.43 -2.58 -13.22
CA GLU A 258 11.11 -3.90 -13.12
C GLU A 258 12.43 -3.88 -12.33
N ASP A 259 13.02 -2.73 -12.04
CA ASP A 259 14.28 -2.66 -11.25
C ASP A 259 14.22 -1.55 -10.18
N ALA A 260 13.69 -1.89 -9.00
CA ALA A 260 13.90 -1.17 -7.74
C ALA A 260 14.05 -2.18 -6.59
#